data_AF-R4Z032-F1
#
_entry.id   AF-R4Z032-F1
#
_cell.length_a   1.000
_cell.length_b   1.000
_cell.length_c   1.000
_cell.angle_alpha   90.00
_cell.angle_beta   90.00
_cell.angle_gamma   90.00
#
_symmetry.space_group_name_H-M   'P 1'
#
loop_
_entity.id
_entity.type
_entity.pdbx_description
1 polymer ?
#
loop_
_entity_poly.entity_id
_entity_poly.type
_entity_poly.pdbx_seq_one_letter_code
_entity_poly.pdbx_strand_id
1 'polypeptide(L)'
;MMARILALVAAVGLVAGAVVLRGAIDGRGDGPSAEPSLGVLWCDPLLADACAAAADGAEVKLIEPGDAFDRLSDLNSKDDPPALWVTAGDWSSMLAVANPNTEVPTFGTPAQVASTPLVVAAKGDNLKLLDVACPKTVTWNCLADATGKNATDLGGAAPLGEFRLGHVVPPSSAGLVTLAGLAGTIPDDDAPPDRDDVTSQAFGGLLGRIDSGELGVSSSSAVKKFTTTPGAASVLIAPEAEITGPATARGYEVRPVQPVVNLTAQVSARTTSPNDDAQPPSAEAVTDFTDRLGTGLTTAGWEPPSDADPTDPGLLAALLESWNAQ
;
A
#
# COMPACT_ATOMS: atom_id res chain seq x y z
N MET A 1 -23.51 22.31 -52.85
CA MET A 1 -22.38 22.27 -51.90
C MET A 1 -22.29 23.51 -51.00
N MET A 2 -22.55 24.72 -51.52
CA MET A 2 -22.47 25.98 -50.76
C MET A 2 -23.42 26.08 -49.53
N ALA A 3 -24.63 25.52 -49.61
CA ALA A 3 -25.60 25.55 -48.52
C ALA A 3 -25.18 24.71 -47.28
N ARG A 4 -24.35 23.68 -47.45
CA ARG A 4 -23.87 22.84 -46.34
C ARG A 4 -22.74 23.51 -45.55
N ILE A 5 -21.94 24.35 -46.22
CA ILE A 5 -20.86 25.12 -45.57
C ILE A 5 -21.45 26.28 -44.76
N LEU A 6 -22.51 26.92 -45.26
CA LEU A 6 -23.21 28.00 -44.56
C LEU A 6 -23.90 27.51 -43.27
N ALA A 7 -24.49 26.31 -43.29
CA ALA A 7 -25.07 25.69 -42.10
C ALA A 7 -24.01 25.35 -41.03
N LEU A 8 -22.81 24.94 -41.46
CA LEU A 8 -21.73 24.57 -40.56
C LEU A 8 -21.10 25.79 -39.89
N VAL A 9 -20.98 26.91 -40.62
CA VAL A 9 -20.52 28.19 -40.06
C VAL A 9 -21.55 28.79 -39.10
N ALA A 10 -22.85 28.66 -39.40
CA ALA A 10 -23.91 29.10 -38.49
C ALA A 10 -23.94 28.27 -37.19
N ALA A 11 -23.72 26.95 -37.28
CA ALA A 11 -23.66 26.07 -36.10
C ALA A 11 -22.43 26.37 -35.22
N VAL A 12 -21.25 26.58 -35.81
CA VAL A 12 -20.04 26.96 -35.06
C VAL A 12 -20.19 28.37 -34.46
N GLY A 13 -20.85 29.30 -35.17
CA GLY A 13 -21.15 30.64 -34.66
C GLY A 13 -22.10 30.63 -33.47
N LEU A 14 -23.09 29.73 -33.43
CA LEU A 14 -23.99 29.55 -32.29
C LEU A 14 -23.29 28.93 -31.08
N VAL A 15 -22.39 27.96 -31.29
CA VAL A 15 -21.59 27.35 -30.22
C VAL A 15 -20.59 28.35 -29.64
N ALA A 16 -19.87 29.10 -30.48
CA ALA A 16 -18.94 30.13 -30.04
C ALA A 16 -19.66 31.32 -29.37
N GLY A 17 -20.82 31.72 -29.91
CA GLY A 17 -21.67 32.75 -29.32
C GLY A 17 -22.19 32.37 -27.93
N ALA A 18 -22.55 31.10 -27.72
CA ALA A 18 -23.02 30.60 -26.42
C ALA A 18 -21.90 30.55 -25.35
N VAL A 19 -20.64 30.29 -25.75
CA VAL A 19 -19.48 30.29 -24.83
C VAL A 19 -19.13 31.71 -24.39
N VAL A 20 -19.21 32.70 -25.28
CA VAL A 20 -18.87 34.10 -24.95
C VAL A 20 -20.01 34.81 -24.21
N LEU A 21 -21.28 34.49 -24.49
CA LEU A 21 -22.42 35.04 -23.73
C LEU A 21 -22.54 34.45 -22.32
N ARG A 22 -22.10 33.21 -22.08
CA ARG A 22 -21.98 32.68 -20.71
C ARG A 22 -20.96 33.46 -19.88
N GLY A 23 -19.84 33.89 -20.48
CA GLY A 23 -18.83 34.69 -19.77
C GLY A 23 -19.23 36.14 -19.44
N ALA A 24 -20.31 36.68 -20.03
CA ALA A 24 -20.70 38.08 -19.86
C ALA A 24 -21.98 38.29 -19.03
N ILE A 25 -22.75 37.22 -18.74
CA ILE A 25 -23.98 37.30 -17.92
C ILE A 25 -23.73 36.91 -16.45
N ASP A 26 -22.60 36.30 -16.11
CA ASP A 26 -22.21 36.01 -14.71
C ASP A 26 -21.73 37.25 -13.92
N GLY A 27 -21.92 38.45 -14.47
CA GLY A 27 -21.66 39.72 -13.80
C GLY A 27 -22.75 40.20 -12.83
N ARG A 28 -23.72 39.35 -12.45
CA ARG A 28 -24.75 39.75 -11.49
C ARG A 28 -25.33 38.57 -10.70
N GLY A 29 -24.70 38.30 -9.56
CA GLY A 29 -25.35 37.73 -8.37
C GLY A 29 -25.87 36.30 -8.50
N ASP A 30 -24.95 35.35 -8.47
CA ASP A 30 -24.96 34.11 -7.67
C ASP A 30 -23.72 33.33 -8.10
N GLY A 31 -22.74 33.22 -7.20
CA GLY A 31 -21.42 32.69 -7.54
C GLY A 31 -21.50 31.23 -8.03
N PRO A 32 -20.65 30.83 -8.99
CA PRO A 32 -20.58 29.43 -9.40
C PRO A 32 -20.25 28.58 -8.17
N SER A 33 -21.07 27.57 -7.88
CA SER A 33 -20.73 26.52 -6.94
C SER A 33 -19.41 25.91 -7.41
N ALA A 34 -18.31 26.27 -6.75
CA ALA A 34 -17.03 25.61 -6.98
C ALA A 34 -17.25 24.13 -6.69
N GLU A 35 -17.04 23.27 -7.68
CA GLU A 35 -17.04 21.83 -7.45
C GLU A 35 -16.06 21.53 -6.30
N PRO A 36 -16.46 20.73 -5.30
CA PRO A 36 -15.60 20.45 -4.16
C PRO A 36 -14.35 19.73 -4.66
N SER A 37 -13.22 20.44 -4.72
CA SER A 37 -11.97 19.88 -5.22
C SER A 37 -11.32 19.01 -4.14
N LEU A 38 -10.91 17.81 -4.53
CA LEU A 38 -10.23 16.85 -3.66
C LEU A 38 -8.81 17.28 -3.25
N GLY A 39 -8.31 18.40 -3.77
CA GLY A 39 -6.93 18.84 -3.56
C GLY A 39 -5.90 17.86 -4.14
N VAL A 40 -4.68 17.90 -3.60
CA VAL A 40 -3.60 16.95 -3.96
C VAL A 40 -3.76 15.67 -3.16
N LEU A 41 -3.72 14.54 -3.86
CA LEU A 41 -3.83 13.19 -3.30
C LEU A 41 -2.42 12.58 -3.24
N TRP A 42 -2.03 12.01 -2.10
CA TRP A 42 -0.86 11.12 -2.04
C TRP A 42 -1.35 9.70 -1.97
N CYS A 43 -0.88 8.85 -2.88
CA CYS A 43 -1.32 7.48 -2.98
C CYS A 43 -0.12 6.53 -2.98
N ASP A 44 -0.23 5.46 -2.19
CA ASP A 44 0.66 4.32 -2.21
C ASP A 44 0.77 3.75 -3.64
N PRO A 45 1.98 3.53 -4.20
CA PRO A 45 2.16 2.91 -5.51
C PRO A 45 1.46 1.55 -5.66
N LEU A 46 1.24 0.80 -4.58
CA LEU A 46 0.44 -0.43 -4.54
C LEU A 46 -1.02 -0.20 -5.01
N LEU A 47 -1.55 1.00 -4.76
CA LEU A 47 -2.94 1.37 -5.01
C LEU A 47 -3.08 2.29 -6.24
N ALA A 48 -2.01 2.47 -7.03
CA ALA A 48 -1.90 3.48 -8.08
C ALA A 48 -3.05 3.47 -9.08
N ASP A 49 -3.40 2.30 -9.63
CA ASP A 49 -4.45 2.17 -10.64
C ASP A 49 -5.83 2.53 -10.07
N ALA A 50 -6.12 2.12 -8.83
CA ALA A 50 -7.38 2.41 -8.16
C ALA A 50 -7.49 3.90 -7.77
N CYS A 51 -6.41 4.50 -7.27
CA CYS A 51 -6.35 5.93 -6.99
C CYS A 51 -6.53 6.77 -8.25
N ALA A 52 -5.85 6.42 -9.34
CA ALA A 52 -5.96 7.14 -10.61
C ALA A 52 -7.40 7.09 -11.17
N ALA A 53 -8.07 5.95 -11.03
CA ALA A 53 -9.46 5.80 -11.44
C ALA A 53 -10.44 6.58 -10.52
N ALA A 54 -10.18 6.63 -9.22
CA ALA A 54 -11.05 7.29 -8.24
C ALA A 54 -10.88 8.82 -8.21
N ALA A 55 -9.69 9.33 -8.57
CA ALA A 55 -9.34 10.75 -8.46
C ALA A 55 -10.12 11.69 -9.39
N ASP A 56 -10.71 11.18 -10.48
CA ASP A 56 -11.60 11.93 -11.38
C ASP A 56 -11.08 13.32 -11.78
N GLY A 57 -9.81 13.37 -12.19
CA GLY A 57 -9.13 14.60 -12.61
C GLY A 57 -8.37 15.34 -11.51
N ALA A 58 -8.43 14.90 -10.24
CA ALA A 58 -7.56 15.40 -9.19
C ALA A 58 -6.09 14.95 -9.39
N GLU A 59 -5.15 15.73 -8.88
CA GLU A 59 -3.72 15.40 -8.95
C GLU A 59 -3.38 14.27 -7.98
N VAL A 60 -2.96 13.13 -8.53
CA VAL A 60 -2.45 11.98 -7.76
C VAL A 60 -0.93 11.96 -7.80
N LYS A 61 -0.31 12.02 -6.62
CA LYS A 61 1.12 11.80 -6.44
C LYS A 61 1.33 10.40 -5.88
N LEU A 62 2.04 9.57 -6.63
CA LEU A 62 2.47 8.25 -6.15
C LEU A 62 3.70 8.44 -5.27
N ILE A 63 3.59 8.10 -3.99
CA ILE A 63 4.67 8.24 -3.01
C ILE A 63 4.68 6.98 -2.14
N GLU A 64 5.85 6.36 -2.02
CA GLU A 64 6.00 5.21 -1.13
C GLU A 64 5.60 5.61 0.31
N PRO A 65 4.86 4.76 1.03
CA PRO A 65 4.34 5.10 2.36
C PRO A 65 5.41 5.56 3.37
N GLY A 66 6.59 4.93 3.39
CA GLY A 66 7.72 5.35 4.22
C GLY A 66 8.24 6.74 3.84
N ASP A 67 8.41 7.03 2.55
CA ASP A 67 8.84 8.35 2.07
C ASP A 67 7.80 9.43 2.42
N ALA A 68 6.51 9.09 2.31
CA ALA A 68 5.41 9.97 2.71
C ALA A 68 5.42 10.22 4.22
N PHE A 69 5.65 9.17 5.03
CA PHE A 69 5.77 9.26 6.48
C PHE A 69 6.93 10.18 6.90
N ASP A 70 8.12 10.01 6.32
CA ASP A 70 9.28 10.86 6.60
C ASP A 70 9.00 12.31 6.21
N ARG A 71 8.47 12.52 5.01
CA ARG A 71 8.12 13.86 4.52
C ARG A 71 7.06 14.56 5.37
N LEU A 72 6.06 13.82 5.85
CA LEU A 72 5.02 14.35 6.74
C LEU A 72 5.55 14.62 8.16
N SER A 73 6.52 13.83 8.62
CA SER A 73 7.17 14.03 9.92
C SER A 73 8.07 15.26 9.95
N ASP A 74 8.72 15.57 8.82
CA ASP A 74 9.61 16.73 8.66
C ASP A 74 8.93 17.97 8.06
N LEU A 75 7.60 17.95 7.96
CA LEU A 75 6.84 18.96 7.24
C LEU A 75 6.92 20.33 7.94
N ASN A 76 7.28 21.37 7.20
CA ASN A 76 7.28 22.75 7.71
C ASN A 76 6.04 23.52 7.23
N SER A 77 5.78 24.69 7.81
CA SER A 77 4.59 25.50 7.51
C SER A 77 4.47 26.04 6.08
N LYS A 78 5.47 25.83 5.22
CA LYS A 78 5.44 26.23 3.80
C LYS A 78 5.18 25.06 2.85
N ASP A 79 5.22 23.84 3.34
CA ASP A 79 4.93 22.65 2.55
C ASP A 79 3.43 22.36 2.59
N ASP A 80 2.85 22.04 1.44
CA ASP A 80 1.45 21.65 1.35
C ASP A 80 1.32 20.13 1.56
N PRO A 81 0.73 19.68 2.67
CA PRO A 81 0.43 18.27 2.86
C PRO A 81 -0.68 17.83 1.90
N PRO A 82 -0.85 16.51 1.67
CA PRO A 82 -1.97 16.04 0.87
C PRO A 82 -3.31 16.37 1.55
N ALA A 83 -4.34 16.54 0.74
CA ALA A 83 -5.72 16.63 1.22
C ALA A 83 -6.24 15.24 1.61
N LEU A 84 -5.92 14.21 0.82
CA LEU A 84 -6.10 12.79 1.17
C LEU A 84 -4.78 12.04 1.05
N TRP A 85 -4.52 11.20 2.04
CA TRP A 85 -3.45 10.21 2.00
C TRP A 85 -4.08 8.82 1.91
N VAL A 86 -3.80 8.12 0.82
CA VAL A 86 -4.34 6.80 0.51
C VAL A 86 -3.21 5.79 0.62
N THR A 87 -3.30 4.89 1.60
CA THR A 87 -2.26 3.91 1.90
C THR A 87 -2.85 2.52 2.04
N ALA A 88 -2.05 1.50 1.76
CA ALA A 88 -2.29 0.22 2.39
C ALA A 88 -1.68 0.26 3.81
N GLY A 89 -2.34 -0.24 4.85
CA GLY A 89 -1.92 -0.13 6.25
C GLY A 89 -2.17 1.24 6.88
N ASP A 90 -2.03 1.30 8.21
CA ASP A 90 -2.43 2.44 9.06
C ASP A 90 -1.30 3.46 9.30
N TRP A 91 -0.75 3.98 8.21
CA TRP A 91 0.40 4.90 8.25
C TRP A 91 0.07 6.26 8.90
N SER A 92 -1.16 6.75 8.76
CA SER A 92 -1.57 8.01 9.40
C SER A 92 -1.67 7.88 10.91
N SER A 93 -2.11 6.73 11.44
CA SER A 93 -2.10 6.54 12.90
C SER A 93 -0.68 6.35 13.42
N MET A 94 0.20 5.67 12.67
CA MET A 94 1.64 5.62 12.99
C MET A 94 2.25 7.03 13.06
N LEU A 95 1.90 7.90 12.10
CA LEU A 95 2.39 9.28 12.08
C LEU A 95 1.94 10.03 13.34
N ALA A 96 0.68 9.86 13.75
CA ALA A 96 0.15 10.47 14.97
C ALA A 96 0.85 9.94 16.25
N VAL A 97 1.18 8.65 16.29
CA VAL A 97 1.93 8.04 17.41
C VAL A 97 3.36 8.57 17.47
N ALA A 98 4.03 8.70 16.32
CA ALA A 98 5.40 9.22 16.26
C ALA A 98 5.48 10.73 16.59
N ASN A 99 4.39 11.46 16.34
CA ASN A 99 4.34 12.92 16.43
C ASN A 99 3.21 13.44 17.34
N PRO A 100 3.17 13.06 18.63
CA PRO A 100 2.03 13.35 19.50
C PRO A 100 1.88 14.84 19.89
N ASN A 101 2.89 15.67 19.64
CA ASN A 101 2.97 17.05 20.14
C ASN A 101 3.39 18.09 19.08
N THR A 102 3.41 17.76 17.79
CA THR A 102 3.96 18.64 16.74
C THR A 102 2.87 19.28 15.87
N GLU A 103 3.23 20.39 15.21
CA GLU A 103 2.43 21.12 14.22
C GLU A 103 2.35 20.38 12.86
N VAL A 104 2.44 19.04 12.86
CA VAL A 104 2.26 18.24 11.64
C VAL A 104 0.78 18.25 11.22
N PRO A 105 0.47 18.06 9.92
CA PRO A 105 -0.91 17.87 9.49
C PRO A 105 -1.55 16.70 10.25
N THR A 106 -2.71 16.95 10.84
CA THR A 106 -3.50 15.87 11.43
C THR A 106 -4.41 15.28 10.37
N PHE A 107 -4.58 13.97 10.43
CA PHE A 107 -5.54 13.23 9.65
C PHE A 107 -6.65 12.74 10.57
N GLY A 108 -7.87 12.68 10.03
CA GLY A 108 -8.97 12.04 10.72
C GLY A 108 -8.74 10.52 10.85
N THR A 109 -9.68 9.85 11.52
CA THR A 109 -9.68 8.39 11.58
C THR A 109 -9.66 7.81 10.16
N PRO A 110 -8.72 6.89 9.86
CA PRO A 110 -8.63 6.27 8.54
C PRO A 110 -9.92 5.52 8.22
N ALA A 111 -10.45 5.71 7.01
CA ALA A 111 -11.55 4.91 6.49
C ALA A 111 -10.97 3.70 5.76
N GLN A 112 -11.19 2.48 6.27
CA GLN A 112 -10.84 1.27 5.56
C GLN A 112 -11.79 1.06 4.37
N VAL A 113 -11.23 0.83 3.20
CA VAL A 113 -11.99 0.73 1.94
C VAL A 113 -11.96 -0.67 1.33
N ALA A 114 -10.92 -1.45 1.61
CA ALA A 114 -10.76 -2.82 1.13
C ALA A 114 -9.68 -3.55 1.94
N SER A 115 -9.57 -4.87 1.78
CA SER A 115 -8.46 -5.67 2.32
C SER A 115 -8.02 -6.77 1.35
N THR A 116 -6.78 -7.22 1.49
CA THR A 116 -6.26 -8.39 0.79
C THR A 116 -5.35 -9.16 1.75
N PRO A 117 -5.45 -10.50 1.81
CA PRO A 117 -4.54 -11.27 2.65
C PRO A 117 -3.13 -11.27 2.05
N LEU A 118 -2.13 -11.43 2.92
CA LEU A 118 -0.78 -11.80 2.51
C LEU A 118 -0.74 -13.31 2.22
N VAL A 119 -0.13 -13.64 1.08
CA VAL A 119 0.03 -15.01 0.59
C VAL A 119 1.48 -15.27 0.23
N VAL A 120 1.85 -16.54 0.16
CA VAL A 120 3.16 -16.96 -0.35
C VAL A 120 3.02 -17.54 -1.76
N ALA A 121 3.95 -17.21 -2.65
CA ALA A 121 4.07 -17.82 -3.97
C ALA A 121 5.37 -18.60 -4.11
N ALA A 122 5.31 -19.80 -4.66
CA ALA A 122 6.47 -20.67 -4.91
C ALA A 122 6.28 -21.49 -6.18
N LYS A 123 7.38 -22.01 -6.76
CA LYS A 123 7.34 -22.82 -7.98
C LYS A 123 8.40 -23.91 -7.99
N GLY A 124 8.08 -25.05 -8.60
CA GLY A 124 9.04 -26.09 -8.96
C GLY A 124 9.76 -26.64 -7.73
N ASP A 125 11.09 -26.68 -7.76
CA ASP A 125 11.86 -27.22 -6.62
C ASP A 125 11.77 -26.34 -5.37
N ASN A 126 11.51 -25.03 -5.50
CA ASN A 126 11.28 -24.18 -4.34
C ASN A 126 9.92 -24.44 -3.67
N LEU A 127 8.92 -24.88 -4.43
CA LEU A 127 7.65 -25.31 -3.86
C LEU A 127 7.84 -26.59 -3.02
N LYS A 128 8.67 -27.52 -3.49
CA LYS A 128 9.03 -28.72 -2.71
C LYS A 128 9.80 -28.37 -1.44
N LEU A 129 10.72 -27.39 -1.52
CA LEU A 129 11.40 -26.87 -0.34
C LEU A 129 10.40 -26.27 0.67
N LEU A 130 9.43 -25.50 0.18
CA LEU A 130 8.35 -24.95 1.01
C LEU A 130 7.52 -26.06 1.64
N ASP A 131 7.18 -27.13 0.92
CA ASP A 131 6.43 -28.28 1.46
C ASP A 131 7.15 -28.99 2.60
N VAL A 132 8.48 -29.05 2.55
CA VAL A 132 9.31 -29.64 3.61
C VAL A 132 9.46 -28.68 4.79
N ALA A 133 9.69 -27.40 4.51
CA ALA A 133 9.81 -26.35 5.53
C ALA A 133 8.50 -26.15 6.30
N CYS A 134 7.37 -26.16 5.59
CA CYS A 134 6.04 -25.85 6.09
C CYS A 134 5.06 -27.00 5.79
N PRO A 135 5.14 -28.12 6.54
CA PRO A 135 4.32 -29.28 6.26
C PRO A 135 2.83 -28.97 6.50
N LYS A 136 2.00 -29.26 5.50
CA LYS A 136 0.53 -29.07 5.46
C LYS A 136 0.09 -27.61 5.32
N THR A 137 0.49 -26.74 6.25
CA THR A 137 0.04 -25.35 6.31
C THR A 137 1.24 -24.43 6.35
N VAL A 138 1.23 -23.38 5.54
CA VAL A 138 2.25 -22.34 5.60
C VAL A 138 1.94 -21.42 6.78
N THR A 139 2.87 -21.29 7.71
CA THR A 139 2.78 -20.40 8.87
C THR A 139 3.95 -19.42 8.89
N TRP A 140 3.80 -18.31 9.61
CA TRP A 140 4.90 -17.36 9.80
C TRP A 140 6.12 -18.02 10.46
N ASN A 141 5.91 -18.86 11.49
CA ASN A 141 7.00 -19.56 12.18
C ASN A 141 7.79 -20.47 11.24
N CYS A 142 7.13 -21.28 10.41
CA CYS A 142 7.86 -22.18 9.51
C CYS A 142 8.63 -21.43 8.42
N LEU A 143 8.11 -20.28 7.97
CA LEU A 143 8.82 -19.40 7.04
C LEU A 143 10.05 -18.78 7.72
N ALA A 144 9.90 -18.21 8.91
CA ALA A 144 10.99 -17.62 9.70
C ALA A 144 12.08 -18.65 10.06
N ASP A 145 11.69 -19.88 10.37
CA ASP A 145 12.60 -20.98 10.67
C ASP A 145 13.34 -21.49 9.44
N ALA A 146 12.72 -21.44 8.26
CA ALA A 146 13.32 -21.92 7.02
C ALA A 146 14.32 -20.92 6.43
N THR A 147 14.08 -19.63 6.60
CA THR A 147 14.94 -18.55 6.07
C THR A 147 16.40 -18.73 6.48
N GLY A 148 17.28 -18.77 5.48
CA GLY A 148 18.73 -18.93 5.64
C GLY A 148 19.20 -20.38 5.82
N LYS A 149 18.31 -21.38 5.87
CA LYS A 149 18.74 -22.79 5.88
C LYS A 149 19.17 -23.24 4.49
N ASN A 150 20.17 -24.11 4.40
CA ASN A 150 20.56 -24.70 3.12
C ASN A 150 19.44 -25.58 2.57
N ALA A 151 19.22 -25.54 1.25
CA ALA A 151 18.23 -26.37 0.58
C ALA A 151 18.44 -27.86 0.84
N THR A 152 19.68 -28.32 1.02
CA THR A 152 19.99 -29.72 1.37
C THR A 152 19.41 -30.14 2.71
N ASP A 153 19.36 -29.21 3.68
CA ASP A 153 18.82 -29.47 5.02
C ASP A 153 17.28 -29.53 4.99
N LEU A 154 16.69 -28.97 3.93
CA LEU A 154 15.26 -29.00 3.61
C LEU A 154 14.93 -30.06 2.54
N GLY A 155 15.83 -31.01 2.28
CA GLY A 155 15.59 -32.13 1.36
C GLY A 155 15.64 -31.79 -0.13
N GLY A 156 16.09 -30.58 -0.50
CA GLY A 156 16.33 -30.15 -1.86
C GLY A 156 17.76 -30.40 -2.37
N ALA A 157 18.01 -29.97 -3.60
CA ALA A 157 19.32 -30.12 -4.24
C ALA A 157 20.28 -28.99 -3.84
N ALA A 158 21.56 -29.31 -3.62
CA ALA A 158 22.60 -28.35 -3.25
C ALA A 158 22.71 -27.10 -4.15
N PRO A 159 22.53 -27.18 -5.48
CA PRO A 159 22.60 -25.99 -6.35
C PRO A 159 21.51 -24.94 -6.09
N LEU A 160 20.45 -25.24 -5.34
CA LEU A 160 19.42 -24.27 -4.96
C LEU A 160 19.93 -23.26 -3.92
N GLY A 161 21.03 -23.57 -3.23
CA GLY A 161 21.60 -22.69 -2.20
C GLY A 161 20.73 -22.66 -0.95
N GLU A 162 20.67 -21.50 -0.29
CA GLU A 162 19.83 -21.29 0.89
C GLU A 162 18.36 -21.05 0.51
N PHE A 163 17.46 -21.39 1.44
CA PHE A 163 16.06 -21.01 1.37
C PHE A 163 15.96 -19.51 1.62
N ARG A 164 15.63 -18.79 0.55
CA ARG A 164 15.53 -17.35 0.53
C ARG A 164 14.06 -16.97 0.55
N LEU A 165 13.60 -16.49 1.69
CA LEU A 165 12.36 -15.73 1.75
C LEU A 165 12.57 -14.49 0.89
N GLY A 166 11.59 -14.16 0.05
CA GLY A 166 11.50 -12.88 -0.62
C GLY A 166 10.43 -12.07 0.07
N HIS A 167 10.74 -10.81 0.33
CA HIS A 167 9.85 -9.84 0.96
C HIS A 167 9.78 -8.57 0.10
N VAL A 168 8.79 -7.76 0.44
CA VAL A 168 8.77 -6.37 0.03
C VAL A 168 9.51 -5.55 1.08
N VAL A 169 10.27 -4.53 0.68
CA VAL A 169 11.02 -3.71 1.65
C VAL A 169 10.06 -3.06 2.66
N PRO A 170 10.40 -3.04 3.96
CA PRO A 170 9.51 -2.54 5.03
C PRO A 170 9.06 -1.08 4.94
N PRO A 171 9.80 -0.14 4.33
CA PRO A 171 9.26 1.19 4.06
C PRO A 171 8.04 1.20 3.11
N SER A 172 7.69 0.06 2.50
CA SER A 172 6.40 -0.12 1.81
C SER A 172 5.36 -0.77 2.73
N SER A 173 4.08 -0.54 2.46
CA SER A 173 2.98 -1.11 3.26
C SER A 173 2.96 -2.63 3.35
N ALA A 174 3.15 -3.30 2.22
CA ALA A 174 3.19 -4.76 2.20
C ALA A 174 4.41 -5.30 2.96
N GLY A 175 5.55 -4.60 2.89
CA GLY A 175 6.76 -4.97 3.62
C GLY A 175 6.59 -4.82 5.12
N LEU A 176 6.01 -3.71 5.59
CA LEU A 176 5.81 -3.49 7.02
C LEU A 176 4.84 -4.50 7.64
N VAL A 177 3.74 -4.82 6.93
CA VAL A 177 2.79 -5.85 7.37
C VAL A 177 3.41 -7.24 7.32
N THR A 178 4.32 -7.51 6.37
CA THR A 178 5.11 -8.76 6.33
C THR A 178 6.01 -8.86 7.56
N LEU A 179 6.69 -7.77 7.95
CA LEU A 179 7.48 -7.74 9.19
C LEU A 179 6.60 -7.92 10.42
N ALA A 180 5.39 -7.37 10.46
CA ALA A 180 4.48 -7.58 11.58
C ALA A 180 4.07 -9.05 11.73
N GLY A 181 3.78 -9.74 10.62
CA GLY A 181 3.52 -11.18 10.63
C GLY A 181 4.71 -12.00 11.12
N LEU A 182 5.93 -11.62 10.73
CA LEU A 182 7.17 -12.27 11.18
C LEU A 182 7.53 -11.92 12.63
N ALA A 183 7.22 -10.72 13.10
CA ALA A 183 7.40 -10.33 14.49
C ALA A 183 6.47 -11.10 15.41
N GLY A 184 5.25 -11.43 14.94
CA GLY A 184 4.32 -12.29 15.67
C GLY A 184 4.83 -13.72 15.94
N THR A 185 5.99 -14.11 15.41
CA THR A 185 6.66 -15.38 15.77
C THR A 185 7.59 -15.24 16.99
N ILE A 186 7.74 -14.01 17.50
CA ILE A 186 8.59 -13.61 18.62
C ILE A 186 7.66 -12.73 19.46
N PRO A 187 6.68 -13.31 20.14
CA PRO A 187 6.98 -14.21 21.25
C PRO A 187 6.52 -15.67 21.01
N ASP A 188 7.11 -16.60 21.78
CA ASP A 188 6.78 -18.04 21.73
C ASP A 188 5.64 -18.40 22.72
N ASP A 189 4.96 -17.38 23.25
CA ASP A 189 3.71 -17.48 23.99
C ASP A 189 2.62 -16.77 23.16
N ASP A 190 1.37 -17.22 23.23
CA ASP A 190 0.28 -16.77 22.33
C ASP A 190 -0.14 -15.28 22.52
N ALA A 191 0.75 -14.43 23.05
CA ALA A 191 0.58 -12.99 23.18
C ALA A 191 0.93 -12.26 21.87
N PRO A 192 0.23 -11.16 21.54
CA PRO A 192 0.66 -10.28 20.45
C PRO A 192 2.06 -9.71 20.71
N PRO A 193 2.91 -9.57 19.67
CA PRO A 193 4.25 -9.01 19.83
C PRO A 193 4.18 -7.57 20.32
N ASP A 194 5.12 -7.19 21.17
CA ASP A 194 5.27 -5.83 21.67
C ASP A 194 6.58 -5.17 21.21
N ARG A 195 6.86 -3.97 21.74
CA ARG A 195 8.05 -3.19 21.37
C ARG A 195 9.36 -3.88 21.82
N ASP A 196 9.35 -4.58 22.94
CA ASP A 196 10.54 -5.26 23.46
C ASP A 196 10.88 -6.48 22.60
N ASP A 197 9.85 -7.18 22.08
CA ASP A 197 10.02 -8.29 21.15
C ASP A 197 10.72 -7.88 19.84
N VAL A 198 10.28 -6.77 19.23
CA VAL A 198 10.81 -6.28 17.94
C VAL A 198 12.16 -5.58 18.06
N THR A 199 12.61 -5.30 19.28
CA THR A 199 13.96 -4.78 19.58
C THR A 199 14.88 -5.86 20.16
N SER A 200 14.37 -7.09 20.30
CA SER A 200 15.13 -8.22 20.83
C SER A 200 16.25 -8.68 19.89
N GLN A 201 17.26 -9.33 20.46
CA GLN A 201 18.33 -9.97 19.67
C GLN A 201 17.79 -11.07 18.75
N ALA A 202 16.70 -11.74 19.14
CA ALA A 202 16.08 -12.80 18.34
C ALA A 202 15.48 -12.22 17.06
N PHE A 203 14.74 -11.11 17.16
CA PHE A 203 14.20 -10.42 15.99
C PHE A 203 15.31 -9.83 15.12
N GLY A 204 16.34 -9.21 15.71
CA GLY A 204 17.50 -8.74 14.95
C GLY A 204 18.23 -9.86 14.19
N GLY A 205 18.34 -11.06 14.79
CA GLY A 205 18.89 -12.24 14.11
C GLY A 205 18.01 -12.75 12.96
N LEU A 206 16.68 -12.64 13.08
CA LEU A 206 15.76 -12.93 11.98
C LEU A 206 15.92 -11.92 10.85
N LEU A 207 15.94 -10.61 11.16
CA LEU A 207 16.14 -9.55 10.17
C LEU A 207 17.46 -9.72 9.41
N GLY A 208 18.56 -10.06 10.10
CA GLY A 208 19.85 -10.31 9.43
C GLY A 208 19.82 -11.50 8.45
N ARG A 209 19.03 -12.54 8.73
CA ARG A 209 18.85 -13.68 7.81
C ARG A 209 17.96 -13.35 6.62
N ILE A 210 16.96 -12.50 6.85
CA ILE A 210 16.09 -11.93 5.82
C ILE A 210 16.98 -11.11 4.88
N ASP A 211 17.61 -10.04 5.36
CA ASP A 211 18.43 -9.13 4.54
C ASP A 211 19.57 -9.82 3.76
N SER A 212 20.30 -10.74 4.40
CA SER A 212 21.43 -11.44 3.74
C SER A 212 21.02 -12.38 2.59
N GLY A 213 19.75 -12.81 2.56
CA GLY A 213 19.26 -13.82 1.62
C GLY A 213 18.45 -13.27 0.44
N GLU A 214 18.16 -11.97 0.35
CA GLU A 214 16.84 -11.60 -0.20
C GLU A 214 16.73 -10.95 -1.58
N LEU A 215 15.48 -10.96 -2.05
CA LEU A 215 14.92 -10.07 -3.06
C LEU A 215 14.13 -8.92 -2.40
N GLY A 216 14.78 -7.98 -1.72
CA GLY A 216 14.14 -6.75 -1.25
C GLY A 216 13.89 -5.75 -2.39
N VAL A 217 12.63 -5.42 -2.68
CA VAL A 217 12.23 -4.29 -3.55
C VAL A 217 10.89 -3.70 -3.11
N SER A 218 10.50 -2.53 -3.59
CA SER A 218 9.15 -1.98 -3.33
C SER A 218 8.05 -2.87 -3.92
N SER A 219 6.84 -2.79 -3.36
CA SER A 219 5.72 -3.72 -3.63
C SER A 219 5.43 -3.82 -5.12
N SER A 220 5.30 -2.67 -5.78
CA SER A 220 4.99 -2.52 -7.20
C SER A 220 5.98 -3.23 -8.14
N SER A 221 7.20 -3.54 -7.67
CA SER A 221 8.23 -4.23 -8.46
C SER A 221 8.56 -5.64 -7.97
N ALA A 222 8.18 -6.00 -6.73
CA ALA A 222 8.47 -7.29 -6.10
C ALA A 222 7.87 -8.46 -6.88
N VAL A 223 6.56 -8.41 -7.13
CA VAL A 223 5.84 -9.46 -7.85
C VAL A 223 6.41 -9.65 -9.26
N LYS A 224 6.64 -8.56 -9.99
CA LYS A 224 7.22 -8.62 -11.33
C LYS A 224 8.62 -9.24 -11.30
N LYS A 225 9.50 -8.75 -10.44
CA LYS A 225 10.90 -9.21 -10.36
C LYS A 225 10.97 -10.69 -9.99
N PHE A 226 10.17 -11.14 -9.01
CA PHE A 226 10.10 -12.54 -8.60
C PHE A 226 9.59 -13.47 -9.70
N THR A 227 8.55 -13.05 -10.42
CA THR A 227 7.93 -13.88 -11.48
C THR A 227 8.73 -13.86 -12.80
N THR A 228 9.60 -12.87 -13.02
CA THR A 228 10.40 -12.76 -14.24
C THR A 228 11.86 -13.18 -14.09
N THR A 229 12.39 -13.25 -12.87
CA THR A 229 13.82 -13.47 -12.62
C THR A 229 14.03 -14.83 -11.95
N PRO A 230 14.51 -15.85 -12.70
CA PRO A 230 14.76 -17.17 -12.14
C PRO A 230 15.71 -17.11 -10.95
N GLY A 231 15.35 -17.79 -9.86
CA GLY A 231 16.19 -17.90 -8.67
C GLY A 231 16.37 -16.59 -7.88
N ALA A 232 15.50 -15.60 -8.07
CA ALA A 232 15.54 -14.35 -7.31
C ALA A 232 15.26 -14.57 -5.80
N ALA A 233 14.31 -15.44 -5.47
CA ALA A 233 14.04 -15.93 -4.13
C ALA A 233 13.50 -17.37 -4.21
N SER A 234 13.47 -18.08 -3.09
CA SER A 234 12.80 -19.38 -3.00
C SER A 234 11.28 -19.20 -3.04
N VAL A 235 10.77 -18.29 -2.22
CA VAL A 235 9.34 -17.93 -2.14
C VAL A 235 9.20 -16.42 -2.07
N LEU A 236 8.03 -15.88 -2.38
CA LEU A 236 7.71 -14.45 -2.19
C LEU A 236 6.45 -14.32 -1.33
N ILE A 237 6.51 -13.52 -0.27
CA ILE A 237 5.32 -13.02 0.43
C ILE A 237 4.86 -11.74 -0.25
N ALA A 238 3.59 -11.68 -0.64
CA ALA A 238 2.99 -10.52 -1.28
C ALA A 238 1.47 -10.48 -1.05
N PRO A 239 0.82 -9.32 -1.29
CA PRO A 239 -0.64 -9.22 -1.30
C PRO A 239 -1.26 -10.14 -2.36
N GLU A 240 -2.30 -10.88 -2.00
CA GLU A 240 -2.98 -11.82 -2.90
C GLU A 240 -3.49 -11.15 -4.19
N ALA A 241 -4.12 -9.98 -4.04
CA ALA A 241 -4.63 -9.19 -5.16
C ALA A 241 -3.54 -8.83 -6.19
N GLU A 242 -2.28 -8.69 -5.78
CA GLU A 242 -1.18 -8.38 -6.69
C GLU A 242 -0.53 -9.62 -7.31
N ILE A 243 -0.36 -10.69 -6.53
CA ILE A 243 0.49 -11.82 -6.93
C ILE A 243 -0.26 -12.91 -7.68
N THR A 244 -1.55 -13.14 -7.40
CA THR A 244 -2.30 -14.30 -7.91
C THR A 244 -2.33 -14.39 -9.43
N GLY A 245 -2.65 -13.29 -10.12
CA GLY A 245 -2.66 -13.25 -11.59
C GLY A 245 -1.27 -13.52 -12.20
N PRO A 246 -0.24 -12.71 -11.87
CA PRO A 246 1.13 -12.90 -12.37
C PRO A 246 1.73 -14.27 -12.02
N ALA A 247 1.50 -14.78 -10.82
CA ALA A 247 1.99 -16.08 -10.35
C ALA A 247 1.37 -17.23 -11.14
N THR A 248 0.03 -17.25 -11.24
CA THR A 248 -0.71 -18.31 -11.96
C THR A 248 -0.33 -18.34 -13.44
N ALA A 249 -0.22 -17.18 -14.09
CA ALA A 249 0.19 -17.06 -15.48
C ALA A 249 1.59 -17.65 -15.76
N ARG A 250 2.42 -17.81 -14.73
CA ARG A 250 3.77 -18.38 -14.82
C ARG A 250 3.92 -19.73 -14.13
N GLY A 251 2.82 -20.33 -13.67
CA GLY A 251 2.81 -21.65 -13.03
C GLY A 251 3.46 -21.68 -11.66
N TYR A 252 3.37 -20.57 -10.92
CA TYR A 252 3.60 -20.56 -9.47
C TYR A 252 2.33 -21.01 -8.76
N GLU A 253 2.51 -21.65 -7.61
CA GLU A 253 1.43 -21.96 -6.69
C GLU A 253 1.37 -20.88 -5.61
N VAL A 254 0.17 -20.37 -5.35
CA VAL A 254 -0.11 -19.36 -4.33
C VAL A 254 -0.82 -20.04 -3.17
N ARG A 255 -0.37 -19.78 -1.93
CA ARG A 255 -0.91 -20.38 -0.72
C ARG A 255 -1.11 -19.33 0.38
N PRO A 256 -2.16 -19.44 1.19
CA PRO A 256 -2.34 -18.55 2.34
C PRO A 256 -1.26 -18.80 3.40
N VAL A 257 -0.85 -17.74 4.08
CA VAL A 257 -0.01 -17.81 5.28
C VAL A 257 -0.91 -17.74 6.52
N GLN A 258 -0.61 -18.54 7.54
CA GLN A 258 -1.41 -18.65 8.77
C GLN A 258 -0.64 -18.16 10.02
N PRO A 259 -1.30 -17.44 10.95
CA PRO A 259 -2.61 -16.82 10.78
C PRO A 259 -2.63 -15.82 9.61
N VAL A 260 -3.83 -15.65 9.02
CA VAL A 260 -4.02 -14.72 7.91
C VAL A 260 -3.74 -13.30 8.41
N VAL A 261 -2.80 -12.63 7.75
CA VAL A 261 -2.54 -11.20 7.96
C VAL A 261 -3.07 -10.46 6.75
N ASN A 262 -3.96 -9.50 7.01
CA ASN A 262 -4.56 -8.69 5.96
C ASN A 262 -3.81 -7.37 5.82
N LEU A 263 -3.53 -7.01 4.57
CA LEU A 263 -3.18 -5.67 4.18
C LEU A 263 -4.47 -4.91 3.89
N THR A 264 -4.71 -3.79 4.58
CA THR A 264 -5.94 -3.01 4.47
C THR A 264 -5.71 -1.73 3.68
N ALA A 265 -6.50 -1.46 2.64
CA ALA A 265 -6.46 -0.16 1.97
C ALA A 265 -7.25 0.86 2.80
N GLN A 266 -6.69 2.04 3.02
CA GLN A 266 -7.24 3.07 3.88
C GLN A 266 -7.16 4.45 3.22
N VAL A 267 -8.12 5.30 3.55
CA VAL A 267 -8.16 6.71 3.14
C VAL A 267 -8.15 7.57 4.39
N SER A 268 -7.14 8.42 4.50
CA SER A 268 -6.98 9.36 5.60
C SER A 268 -7.14 10.78 5.09
N ALA A 269 -8.21 11.43 5.52
CA ALA A 269 -8.50 12.81 5.14
C ALA A 269 -7.84 13.79 6.10
N ARG A 270 -7.17 14.80 5.56
CA ARG A 270 -6.56 15.86 6.38
C ARG A 270 -7.63 16.65 7.12
N THR A 271 -7.44 16.78 8.43
CA THR A 271 -8.30 17.59 9.31
C THR A 271 -7.69 18.94 9.65
N THR A 272 -6.37 19.03 9.77
CA THR A 272 -5.64 20.30 9.97
C THR A 272 -4.38 20.35 9.12
N SER A 273 -3.88 21.56 8.88
CA SER A 273 -2.65 21.81 8.15
C SER A 273 -1.83 22.87 8.89
N PRO A 274 -0.49 22.75 8.95
CA PRO A 274 0.37 23.85 9.38
C PRO A 274 0.39 25.05 8.41
N ASN A 275 -0.07 24.85 7.17
CA ASN A 275 -0.38 25.93 6.25
C ASN A 275 -1.86 26.35 6.44
N ASP A 276 -2.09 27.55 6.99
CA ASP A 276 -3.42 28.11 7.29
C ASP A 276 -4.30 28.30 6.03
N ASP A 277 -3.69 28.40 4.84
CA ASP A 277 -4.42 28.59 3.58
C ASP A 277 -4.95 27.25 3.00
N ALA A 278 -4.49 26.11 3.53
CA ALA A 278 -4.83 24.79 3.01
C ALA A 278 -6.12 24.24 3.65
N GLN A 279 -7.26 24.45 2.99
CA GLN A 279 -8.56 23.97 3.48
C GLN A 279 -8.65 22.43 3.45
N PRO A 280 -9.31 21.78 4.44
CA PRO A 280 -9.59 20.35 4.38
C PRO A 280 -10.58 20.01 3.25
N PRO A 281 -10.53 18.78 2.70
CA PRO A 281 -11.49 18.34 1.68
C PRO A 281 -12.90 18.25 2.28
N SER A 282 -13.93 18.49 1.44
CA SER A 282 -15.32 18.36 1.87
C SER A 282 -15.69 16.90 2.13
N ALA A 283 -16.52 16.64 3.15
CA ALA A 283 -16.94 15.28 3.49
C ALA A 283 -17.60 14.53 2.31
N GLU A 284 -18.42 15.22 1.50
CA GLU A 284 -19.06 14.64 0.32
C GLU A 284 -18.05 14.17 -0.72
N ALA A 285 -17.03 14.99 -1.01
CA ALA A 285 -15.95 14.61 -1.93
C ALA A 285 -15.14 13.43 -1.39
N VAL A 286 -14.86 13.38 -0.08
CA VAL A 286 -14.16 12.24 0.54
C VAL A 286 -14.99 10.96 0.39
N THR A 287 -16.29 11.00 0.70
CA THR A 287 -17.19 9.84 0.55
C THR A 287 -17.23 9.34 -0.89
N ASP A 288 -17.44 10.24 -1.86
CA ASP A 288 -17.50 9.87 -3.27
C ASP A 288 -16.17 9.30 -3.79
N PHE A 289 -15.04 9.86 -3.37
CA PHE A 289 -13.71 9.30 -3.67
C PHE A 289 -13.54 7.90 -3.07
N THR A 290 -13.88 7.72 -1.79
CA THR A 290 -13.79 6.45 -1.07
C THR A 290 -14.63 5.35 -1.72
N ASP A 291 -15.87 5.66 -2.13
CA ASP A 291 -16.76 4.70 -2.79
C ASP A 291 -16.21 4.25 -4.14
N ARG A 292 -15.67 5.18 -4.93
CA ARG A 292 -15.02 4.89 -6.22
C ARG A 292 -13.75 4.07 -6.04
N LEU A 293 -12.94 4.40 -5.04
CA LEU A 293 -11.73 3.66 -4.70
C LEU A 293 -12.06 2.22 -4.29
N GLY A 294 -13.03 2.02 -3.39
CA GLY A 294 -13.47 0.68 -2.98
C GLY A 294 -13.98 -0.16 -4.15
N THR A 295 -14.74 0.45 -5.07
CA THR A 295 -15.20 -0.22 -6.30
C THR A 295 -14.03 -0.62 -7.21
N GLY A 296 -13.03 0.27 -7.36
CA GLY A 296 -11.82 -0.01 -8.13
C GLY A 296 -11.01 -1.17 -7.53
N LEU A 297 -10.80 -1.15 -6.22
CA LEU A 297 -10.03 -2.18 -5.51
C LEU A 297 -10.71 -3.55 -5.54
N THR A 298 -12.02 -3.60 -5.34
CA THR A 298 -12.78 -4.85 -5.45
C THR A 298 -12.75 -5.44 -6.85
N THR A 299 -12.77 -4.59 -7.89
CA THR A 299 -12.55 -5.04 -9.28
C THR A 299 -11.14 -5.58 -9.50
N ALA A 300 -10.15 -5.06 -8.78
CA ALA A 300 -8.76 -5.53 -8.80
C ALA A 300 -8.50 -6.78 -7.94
N GLY A 301 -9.53 -7.36 -7.31
CA GLY A 301 -9.42 -8.58 -6.51
C GLY A 301 -9.17 -8.36 -5.02
N TRP A 302 -9.27 -7.13 -4.53
CA TRP A 302 -9.37 -6.87 -3.09
C TRP A 302 -10.75 -7.25 -2.57
N GLU A 303 -10.83 -7.59 -1.29
CA GLU A 303 -12.06 -7.89 -0.59
C GLU A 303 -12.67 -6.62 0.02
N PRO A 304 -14.00 -6.57 0.22
CA PRO A 304 -14.63 -5.52 1.01
C PRO A 304 -14.01 -5.42 2.42
N PRO A 305 -14.08 -4.24 3.06
CA PRO A 305 -13.48 -4.04 4.38
C PRO A 305 -14.01 -5.08 5.36
N SER A 306 -13.09 -5.77 6.04
CA SER A 306 -13.36 -6.68 7.14
C SER A 306 -13.09 -5.99 8.47
N ASP A 307 -13.80 -6.36 9.54
CA ASP A 307 -13.57 -5.92 10.94
C ASP A 307 -12.22 -6.41 11.53
N ALA A 308 -11.23 -6.75 10.70
CA ALA A 308 -9.91 -7.14 11.15
C ALA A 308 -9.25 -5.92 11.82
N ASP A 309 -8.91 -6.07 13.10
CA ASP A 309 -8.26 -5.03 13.88
C ASP A 309 -6.92 -4.69 13.19
N PRO A 310 -6.68 -3.43 12.77
CA PRO A 310 -5.40 -3.05 12.20
C PRO A 310 -4.29 -3.36 13.21
N THR A 311 -3.14 -3.81 12.70
CA THR A 311 -1.95 -4.00 13.52
C THR A 311 -1.66 -2.74 14.34
N ASP A 312 -1.39 -2.89 15.64
CA ASP A 312 -1.13 -1.77 16.55
C ASP A 312 -0.17 -0.74 15.92
N PRO A 313 -0.57 0.53 15.77
CA PRO A 313 0.27 1.53 15.11
C PRO A 313 1.62 1.77 15.83
N GLY A 314 1.69 1.56 17.15
CA GLY A 314 2.93 1.65 17.92
C GLY A 314 3.90 0.51 17.60
N LEU A 315 3.38 -0.72 17.44
CA LEU A 315 4.15 -1.87 16.95
C LEU A 315 4.68 -1.63 15.53
N LEU A 316 3.83 -1.17 14.61
CA LEU A 316 4.25 -0.86 13.25
C LEU A 316 5.35 0.20 13.20
N ALA A 317 5.25 1.25 14.04
CA ALA A 317 6.30 2.26 14.17
C ALA A 317 7.62 1.66 14.71
N ALA A 318 7.55 0.80 15.72
CA ALA A 318 8.73 0.13 16.28
C ALA A 318 9.39 -0.84 15.27
N LEU A 319 8.60 -1.52 14.44
CA LEU A 319 9.11 -2.38 13.36
C LEU A 319 9.86 -1.58 12.30
N LEU A 320 9.29 -0.44 11.87
CA LEU A 320 9.94 0.45 10.91
C LEU A 320 11.25 1.02 11.47
N GLU A 321 11.25 1.43 12.75
CA GLU A 321 12.45 1.89 13.46
C GLU A 321 13.53 0.79 13.53
N SER A 322 13.15 -0.44 13.90
CA SER A 322 14.04 -1.60 14.00
C SER A 322 14.66 -1.97 12.66
N TRP A 323 13.89 -1.87 11.57
CA TRP A 323 14.41 -2.08 10.21
C TRP A 323 15.43 -1.01 9.80
N ASN A 324 15.13 0.27 10.04
CA ASN A 324 16.00 1.38 9.67
C ASN A 324 17.31 1.45 10.47
N ALA A 325 17.41 0.70 11.58
CA ALA A 325 18.60 0.63 12.41
C ALA A 325 19.62 -0.45 11.99
N GLN A 326 19.28 -1.31 11.01
CA GLN A 326 20.19 -2.31 10.42
C GLN A 326 21.24 -1.67 9.51
#